data_AF-A0A1V3R187-F1
#
_entry.id   AF-A0A1V3R187-F1
#
_cell.length_a   1.000
_cell.length_b   1.000
_cell.length_c   1.000
_cell.angle_alpha   90.00
_cell.angle_beta   90.00
_cell.angle_gamma   90.00
#
_symmetry.space_group_name_H-M   'P 1'
#
loop_
_entity.id
_entity.type
_entity.pdbx_description
1 polymer ?
#
loop_
_entity_poly.entity_id
_entity_poly.type
_entity_poly.pdbx_seq_one_letter_code
_entity_poly.pdbx_strand_id
1 'polypeptide(L)'
;MKSNSRIFAFLIMITLMSMGFTQDLRKLGYQAYLKQDKATWKSNVALATKTYQNTPSEENLFELALMEYGLINATMRDQDERLFDAYVDGLEERLEQLAESKKFKAEAKALLSSLYGYKIAYSPMKAMFYGVKSGTLLDEAIKLKPNSGLVLKMYAGKKYFTPEMWGGDKEEAAKAFAKSNAEFEKIGVEDNWMYLDNLAWLGVIQKQEGNPELAKATWEKAIALEPDFLWVSKGLLPGLE
;
A
#
# COMPACT_ATOMS: atom_id res chain seq x y z
N MET A 1 -52.73 2.96 -31.70
CA MET A 1 -51.86 2.48 -30.60
C MET A 1 -50.43 2.96 -30.82
N LYS A 2 -50.08 4.16 -30.35
CA LYS A 2 -48.69 4.64 -30.36
C LYS A 2 -47.98 3.96 -29.18
N SER A 3 -47.21 2.93 -29.49
CA SER A 3 -46.63 2.00 -28.52
C SER A 3 -45.69 2.70 -27.53
N ASN A 4 -45.82 2.28 -26.27
CA ASN A 4 -45.13 2.72 -25.05
C ASN A 4 -43.59 2.55 -25.06
N SER A 5 -42.97 2.39 -26.24
CA SER A 5 -41.56 2.08 -26.42
C SER A 5 -40.63 3.18 -25.89
N ARG A 6 -41.02 4.45 -25.98
CA ARG A 6 -40.22 5.57 -25.42
C ARG A 6 -40.24 5.59 -23.89
N ILE A 7 -41.38 5.24 -23.27
CA ILE A 7 -41.51 5.16 -21.81
C ILE A 7 -40.74 3.93 -21.28
N PHE A 8 -40.80 2.82 -22.01
CA PHE A 8 -40.06 1.59 -21.68
C PHE A 8 -38.54 1.78 -21.80
N ALA A 9 -38.07 2.49 -22.83
CA ALA A 9 -36.65 2.82 -22.99
C ALA A 9 -36.14 3.77 -21.90
N PHE A 10 -36.96 4.73 -21.45
CA PHE A 10 -36.61 5.64 -20.37
C PHE A 10 -36.56 4.92 -19.00
N LEU A 11 -37.47 3.98 -18.75
CA LEU A 11 -37.47 3.15 -17.54
C LEU A 11 -36.27 2.20 -17.48
N ILE A 12 -35.86 1.61 -18.61
CA ILE A 12 -34.65 0.76 -18.68
C ILE A 12 -33.38 1.59 -18.41
N MET A 13 -33.32 2.84 -18.89
CA MET A 13 -32.19 3.74 -18.69
C MET A 13 -32.06 4.22 -17.24
N ILE A 14 -33.19 4.38 -16.53
CA ILE A 14 -33.20 4.73 -15.09
C ILE A 14 -32.78 3.53 -14.22
N THR A 15 -33.15 2.30 -14.59
CA THR A 15 -32.71 1.09 -13.86
C THR A 15 -31.23 0.75 -14.02
N LEU A 16 -30.59 1.19 -15.12
CA LEU A 16 -29.14 1.01 -15.32
C LEU A 16 -28.29 1.99 -14.50
N MET A 17 -28.85 3.13 -14.07
CA MET A 17 -28.15 4.07 -13.18
C MET A 17 -28.16 3.64 -11.71
N SER A 18 -29.04 2.71 -11.32
CA SER A 18 -29.08 2.15 -9.95
C SER A 18 -28.17 0.94 -9.74
N MET A 19 -27.57 0.38 -10.80
CA MET A 19 -26.43 -0.54 -10.66
C MET A 19 -25.17 0.31 -10.52
N GLY A 20 -25.03 0.96 -9.37
CA GLY A 20 -23.73 1.47 -8.95
C GLY A 20 -22.79 0.28 -8.87
N PHE A 21 -21.96 0.06 -9.88
CA PHE A 21 -20.79 -0.79 -9.73
C PHE A 21 -19.98 -0.17 -8.60
N THR A 22 -19.99 -0.79 -7.42
CA THR A 22 -19.10 -0.41 -6.34
C THR A 22 -17.69 -0.57 -6.89
N GLN A 23 -17.02 0.54 -7.18
CA GLN A 23 -15.64 0.48 -7.64
C GLN A 23 -14.80 -0.10 -6.51
N ASP A 24 -14.19 -1.26 -6.77
CA ASP A 24 -13.33 -1.91 -5.81
C ASP A 24 -12.04 -1.09 -5.66
N LEU A 25 -11.93 -0.36 -4.54
CA LEU A 25 -10.77 0.49 -4.24
C LEU A 25 -9.47 -0.32 -4.22
N ARG A 26 -9.51 -1.59 -3.81
CA ARG A 26 -8.35 -2.48 -3.84
C ARG A 26 -7.82 -2.63 -5.26
N LYS A 27 -8.70 -2.94 -6.22
CA LYS A 27 -8.36 -3.06 -7.64
C LYS A 27 -7.84 -1.76 -8.24
N LEU A 28 -8.44 -0.63 -7.86
CA LEU A 28 -7.98 0.69 -8.33
C LEU A 28 -6.57 1.03 -7.82
N GLY A 29 -6.29 0.77 -6.54
CA GLY A 29 -4.96 0.93 -5.96
C GLY A 29 -3.94 0.00 -6.60
N TYR A 30 -4.33 -1.24 -6.86
CA TYR A 30 -3.52 -2.20 -7.60
C TYR A 30 -3.10 -1.69 -8.98
N GLN A 31 -4.06 -1.24 -9.80
CA GLN A 31 -3.77 -0.71 -11.13
C GLN A 31 -2.87 0.54 -11.09
N ALA A 32 -3.05 1.42 -10.10
CA ALA A 32 -2.21 2.59 -9.91
C ALA A 32 -0.77 2.20 -9.55
N TYR A 33 -0.60 1.16 -8.73
CA TYR A 33 0.70 0.64 -8.34
C TYR A 33 1.49 0.05 -9.52
N LEU A 34 0.85 -0.79 -10.36
CA LEU A 34 1.53 -1.46 -11.48
C LEU A 34 2.25 -0.49 -12.40
N LYS A 35 1.61 0.65 -12.66
CA LYS A 35 2.10 1.68 -13.57
C LYS A 35 2.91 2.78 -12.88
N GLN A 36 3.00 2.74 -11.55
CA GLN A 36 3.58 3.81 -10.72
C GLN A 36 2.97 5.19 -11.05
N ASP A 37 1.65 5.25 -11.22
CA ASP A 37 0.96 6.44 -11.71
C ASP A 37 0.35 7.26 -10.55
N LYS A 38 1.02 8.35 -10.19
CA LYS A 38 0.56 9.30 -9.14
C LYS A 38 -0.76 9.98 -9.49
N ALA A 39 -1.06 10.24 -10.77
CA ALA A 39 -2.31 10.88 -11.16
C ALA A 39 -3.51 9.93 -10.95
N THR A 40 -3.32 8.65 -11.25
CA THR A 40 -4.30 7.61 -10.95
C THR A 40 -4.47 7.45 -9.43
N TRP A 41 -3.38 7.37 -8.65
CA TRP A 41 -3.47 7.35 -7.18
C TRP A 41 -4.25 8.54 -6.63
N LYS A 42 -3.95 9.76 -7.08
CA LYS A 42 -4.66 10.97 -6.66
C LYS A 42 -6.16 10.91 -6.97
N SER A 43 -6.52 10.40 -8.15
CA SER A 43 -7.93 10.23 -8.55
C SER A 43 -8.63 9.19 -7.67
N ASN A 44 -7.95 8.09 -7.34
CA ASN A 44 -8.48 7.06 -6.46
C ASN A 44 -8.65 7.56 -5.01
N VAL A 45 -7.72 8.39 -4.50
CA VAL A 45 -7.89 9.06 -3.19
C VAL A 45 -9.12 9.95 -3.19
N ALA A 46 -9.36 10.72 -4.26
CA ALA A 46 -10.55 11.56 -4.37
C ALA A 46 -11.85 10.74 -4.37
N LEU A 47 -11.85 9.57 -5.03
CA LEU A 47 -12.96 8.63 -4.98
C LEU A 47 -13.15 8.06 -3.57
N ALA A 48 -12.10 7.53 -2.94
CA ALA A 48 -12.16 7.00 -1.57
C ALA A 48 -12.64 8.04 -0.57
N THR A 49 -12.23 9.31 -0.76
CA THR A 49 -12.70 10.45 0.05
C THR A 49 -14.21 10.63 -0.08
N LYS A 50 -14.74 10.63 -1.30
CA LYS A 50 -16.19 10.72 -1.55
C LYS A 50 -16.94 9.53 -0.96
N THR A 51 -16.39 8.32 -1.09
CA THR A 51 -16.98 7.10 -0.51
C THR A 51 -17.11 7.22 1.00
N TYR A 52 -16.05 7.65 1.69
CA TYR A 52 -16.07 7.88 3.14
C TYR A 52 -17.04 8.99 3.54
N GLN A 53 -17.07 10.11 2.81
CA GLN A 53 -17.98 11.23 3.09
C GLN A 53 -19.46 10.83 2.95
N ASN A 54 -19.78 10.03 1.93
CA ASN A 54 -21.15 9.58 1.69
C ASN A 54 -21.58 8.47 2.66
N THR A 55 -20.64 7.60 3.04
CA THR A 55 -20.89 6.47 3.94
C THR A 55 -19.78 6.36 5.00
N PRO A 56 -19.81 7.17 6.06
CA PRO A 56 -18.77 7.13 7.08
C PRO A 56 -18.78 5.81 7.86
N SER A 57 -17.66 5.09 7.83
CA SER A 57 -17.43 3.88 8.64
C SER A 57 -15.93 3.70 8.91
N GLU A 58 -15.58 2.84 9.88
CA GLU A 58 -14.17 2.50 10.10
C GLU A 58 -13.55 1.83 8.87
N GLU A 59 -14.32 1.00 8.15
CA GLU A 59 -13.89 0.35 6.91
C GLU A 59 -13.56 1.38 5.83
N ASN A 60 -14.47 2.31 5.54
CA ASN A 60 -14.25 3.30 4.49
C ASN A 60 -13.14 4.30 4.86
N LEU A 61 -12.97 4.59 6.15
CA LEU A 61 -11.86 5.39 6.64
C LEU A 61 -10.52 4.66 6.44
N PHE A 62 -10.47 3.36 6.73
CA PHE A 62 -9.28 2.54 6.53
C PHE A 62 -8.92 2.40 5.04
N GLU A 63 -9.89 2.18 4.16
CA GLU A 63 -9.67 2.13 2.71
C GLU A 63 -9.17 3.47 2.16
N LEU A 64 -9.71 4.60 2.65
CA LEU A 64 -9.17 5.92 2.34
C LEU A 64 -7.72 6.08 2.79
N ALA A 65 -7.41 5.71 4.03
CA ALA A 65 -6.05 5.80 4.56
C ALA A 65 -5.07 4.91 3.78
N LEU A 66 -5.50 3.71 3.37
CA LEU A 66 -4.69 2.80 2.56
C LEU A 66 -4.42 3.36 1.15
N MET A 67 -5.42 4.02 0.56
CA MET A 67 -5.29 4.69 -0.74
C MET A 67 -4.35 5.90 -0.68
N GLU A 68 -4.49 6.73 0.36
CA GLU A 68 -3.58 7.84 0.64
C GLU A 68 -2.15 7.35 0.90
N TYR A 69 -1.98 6.25 1.62
CA TYR A 69 -0.67 5.63 1.86
C TYR A 69 -0.02 5.16 0.55
N GLY A 70 -0.78 4.57 -0.36
CA GLY A 70 -0.28 4.20 -1.70
C GLY A 70 0.17 5.42 -2.52
N LEU A 71 -0.56 6.54 -2.44
CA LEU A 71 -0.17 7.81 -3.06
C LEU A 71 1.15 8.34 -2.46
N ILE A 72 1.28 8.35 -1.13
CA ILE A 72 2.51 8.75 -0.43
C ILE A 72 3.69 7.84 -0.78
N ASN A 73 3.48 6.52 -0.88
CA ASN A 73 4.52 5.60 -1.34
C ASN A 73 4.98 5.97 -2.77
N ALA A 74 4.05 6.30 -3.67
CA ALA A 74 4.38 6.66 -5.04
C ALA A 74 5.17 7.97 -5.18
N THR A 75 5.08 8.90 -4.21
CA THR A 75 5.91 10.13 -4.22
C THR A 75 7.39 9.85 -3.98
N MET A 76 7.73 8.71 -3.37
CA MET A 76 9.13 8.35 -3.06
C MET A 76 9.98 8.12 -4.30
N ARG A 77 9.37 7.72 -5.43
CA ARG A 77 10.08 7.42 -6.67
C ARG A 77 10.83 8.64 -7.21
N ASP A 78 10.16 9.79 -7.22
CA ASP A 78 10.67 11.04 -7.78
C ASP A 78 10.79 12.17 -6.74
N GLN A 79 10.69 11.82 -5.46
CA GLN A 79 10.80 12.74 -4.31
C GLN A 79 9.86 13.95 -4.46
N ASP A 80 8.60 13.71 -4.84
CA ASP A 80 7.59 14.77 -4.99
C ASP A 80 7.11 15.29 -3.63
N GLU A 81 7.93 16.18 -3.04
CA GLU A 81 7.68 16.83 -1.75
C GLU A 81 6.35 17.58 -1.71
N ARG A 82 5.99 18.26 -2.80
CA ARG A 82 4.75 19.04 -2.87
C ARG A 82 3.53 18.14 -2.71
N LEU A 83 3.52 16.99 -3.39
CA LEU A 83 2.41 16.05 -3.27
C LEU A 83 2.45 15.31 -1.93
N PHE A 84 3.64 15.00 -1.40
CA PHE A 84 3.78 14.43 -0.07
C PHE A 84 3.18 15.35 1.00
N ASP A 85 3.61 16.61 1.06
CA ASP A 85 3.14 17.60 2.05
C ASP A 85 1.63 17.88 1.93
N ALA A 86 1.07 17.77 0.72
CA ALA A 86 -0.36 17.97 0.50
C ALA A 86 -1.25 16.88 1.13
N TYR A 87 -0.71 15.69 1.43
CA TYR A 87 -1.49 14.54 1.90
C TYR A 87 -1.02 13.96 3.24
N VAL A 88 0.24 14.16 3.62
CA VAL A 88 0.87 13.45 4.75
C VAL A 88 0.18 13.72 6.09
N ASP A 89 -0.20 14.96 6.38
CA ASP A 89 -0.80 15.31 7.68
C ASP A 89 -2.24 14.79 7.80
N GLY A 90 -3.02 14.87 6.71
CA GLY A 90 -4.37 14.28 6.69
C GLY A 90 -4.33 12.75 6.86
N LEU A 91 -3.37 12.08 6.20
CA LEU A 91 -3.18 10.65 6.40
C LEU A 91 -2.77 10.32 7.84
N GLU A 92 -1.88 11.12 8.45
CA GLU A 92 -1.50 10.94 9.86
C GLU A 92 -2.72 11.02 10.79
N GLU A 93 -3.54 12.06 10.67
CA GLU A 93 -4.74 12.24 11.51
C GLU A 93 -5.70 11.03 11.40
N ARG A 94 -5.93 10.52 10.19
CA ARG A 94 -6.79 9.34 9.98
C ARG A 94 -6.20 8.08 10.58
N LEU A 95 -4.89 7.87 10.42
CA LEU A 95 -4.21 6.71 10.99
C LEU A 95 -4.16 6.79 12.52
N GLU A 96 -4.00 7.97 13.11
CA GLU A 96 -4.09 8.18 14.56
C GLU A 96 -5.51 7.87 15.06
N GLN A 97 -6.56 8.28 14.35
CA GLN A 97 -7.93 7.90 14.66
C GLN A 97 -8.14 6.37 14.56
N LEU A 98 -7.69 5.75 13.47
CA LEU A 98 -7.81 4.30 13.25
C LEU A 98 -6.93 3.47 14.21
N ALA A 99 -5.88 4.05 14.78
CA ALA A 99 -5.08 3.40 15.82
C ALA A 99 -5.87 3.19 17.13
N GLU A 100 -7.05 3.81 17.27
CA GLU A 100 -8.00 3.56 18.36
C GLU A 100 -9.22 2.71 17.96
N SER A 101 -9.36 2.36 16.67
CA SER A 101 -10.42 1.45 16.17
C SER A 101 -10.31 0.07 16.83
N LYS A 102 -11.45 -0.60 17.03
CA LYS A 102 -11.44 -2.01 17.47
C LYS A 102 -10.97 -2.98 16.38
N LYS A 103 -11.22 -2.65 15.11
CA LYS A 103 -11.00 -3.54 13.97
C LYS A 103 -9.62 -3.33 13.33
N PHE A 104 -9.21 -2.08 13.17
CA PHE A 104 -8.03 -1.68 12.39
C PHE A 104 -6.84 -1.20 13.24
N LYS A 105 -6.93 -1.29 14.58
CA LYS A 105 -5.90 -0.83 15.53
C LYS A 105 -4.48 -1.18 15.10
N ALA A 106 -4.23 -2.46 14.81
CA ALA A 106 -2.89 -2.98 14.55
C ALA A 106 -2.37 -2.50 13.20
N GLU A 107 -3.17 -2.63 12.14
CA GLU A 107 -2.81 -2.20 10.80
C GLU A 107 -2.59 -0.69 10.72
N ALA A 108 -3.43 0.11 11.38
CA ALA A 108 -3.28 1.56 11.42
C ALA A 108 -1.99 1.98 12.15
N LYS A 109 -1.66 1.35 13.28
CA LYS A 109 -0.38 1.59 13.98
C LYS A 109 0.83 1.23 13.10
N ALA A 110 0.75 0.13 12.35
CA ALA A 110 1.80 -0.27 11.43
C ALA A 110 1.98 0.73 10.27
N LEU A 111 0.89 1.18 9.65
CA LEU A 111 0.92 2.22 8.61
C LEU A 111 1.45 3.55 9.15
N LEU A 112 1.02 3.95 10.34
CA LEU A 112 1.46 5.19 10.98
C LEU A 112 2.96 5.17 11.29
N SER A 113 3.45 4.03 11.79
CA SER A 113 4.90 3.79 11.96
C SER A 113 5.67 3.99 10.66
N SER A 114 5.14 3.47 9.54
CA SER A 114 5.76 3.63 8.24
C SER A 114 5.64 5.06 7.69
N LEU A 115 4.52 5.76 7.93
CA LEU A 115 4.34 7.16 7.57
C LEU A 115 5.38 8.05 8.24
N TYR A 116 5.71 7.76 9.50
CA TYR A 116 6.83 8.40 10.19
C TYR A 116 8.18 8.08 9.57
N GLY A 117 8.39 6.87 9.08
CA GLY A 117 9.53 6.53 8.23
C GLY A 117 9.62 7.45 7.01
N TYR A 118 8.50 7.69 6.31
CA TYR A 118 8.47 8.64 5.18
C TYR A 118 8.75 10.08 5.61
N LYS A 119 8.16 10.56 6.71
CA LYS A 119 8.45 11.91 7.25
C LYS A 119 9.94 12.09 7.58
N ILE A 120 10.61 11.05 8.07
CA ILE A 120 12.06 11.06 8.31
C ILE A 120 12.82 11.04 6.99
N ALA A 121 12.41 10.24 6.00
CA ALA A 121 13.06 10.18 4.70
C ALA A 121 13.07 11.54 3.97
N TYR A 122 11.93 12.25 3.99
CA TYR A 122 11.82 13.60 3.40
C TYR A 122 12.49 14.69 4.24
N SER A 123 12.65 14.49 5.55
CA SER A 123 13.30 15.47 6.42
C SER A 123 14.01 14.77 7.58
N PRO A 124 15.29 14.35 7.40
CA PRO A 124 16.03 13.54 8.36
C PRO A 124 16.11 14.10 9.78
N MET A 125 16.06 15.43 9.94
CA MET A 125 16.00 16.08 11.26
C MET A 125 14.80 15.64 12.11
N LYS A 126 13.71 15.17 11.46
CA LYS A 126 12.52 14.66 12.13
C LYS A 126 12.74 13.30 12.82
N ALA A 127 13.89 12.64 12.61
CA ALA A 127 14.24 11.39 13.27
C ALA A 127 14.21 11.48 14.80
N MET A 128 14.60 12.63 15.37
CA MET A 128 14.57 12.86 16.83
C MET A 128 13.15 12.81 17.41
N PHE A 129 12.15 13.21 16.64
CA PHE A 129 10.75 13.22 17.06
C PHE A 129 10.04 11.90 16.76
N TYR A 130 10.29 11.36 15.57
CA TYR A 130 9.49 10.24 15.06
C TYR A 130 10.17 8.87 15.15
N GLY A 131 11.48 8.79 15.36
CA GLY A 131 12.20 7.51 15.39
C GLY A 131 11.66 6.56 16.47
N VAL A 132 11.58 7.04 17.71
CA VAL A 132 11.04 6.25 18.83
C VAL A 132 9.55 6.00 18.67
N LYS A 133 8.75 7.01 18.30
CA LYS A 133 7.29 6.88 18.09
C LYS A 133 6.97 5.82 17.03
N SER A 134 7.69 5.83 15.91
CA SER A 134 7.59 4.82 14.85
C SER A 134 7.90 3.41 15.35
N GLY A 135 8.98 3.24 16.13
CA GLY A 135 9.35 1.95 16.71
C GLY A 135 8.26 1.40 17.64
N THR A 136 7.80 2.20 18.60
CA THR A 136 6.77 1.80 19.58
C THR A 136 5.46 1.39 18.90
N LEU A 137 4.99 2.16 17.91
CA LEU A 137 3.76 1.85 17.19
C LEU A 137 3.83 0.49 16.48
N LEU A 138 4.97 0.19 15.84
CA LEU A 138 5.12 -1.07 15.11
C LEU A 138 5.27 -2.27 16.06
N ASP A 139 5.98 -2.10 17.17
CA ASP A 139 6.10 -3.15 18.19
C ASP A 139 4.73 -3.50 18.78
N GLU A 140 3.87 -2.49 19.01
CA GLU A 140 2.49 -2.71 19.44
C GLU A 140 1.65 -3.39 18.35
N ALA A 141 1.77 -2.97 17.09
CA ALA A 141 1.05 -3.59 15.98
C ALA A 141 1.38 -5.08 15.83
N ILE A 142 2.66 -5.46 15.94
CA ILE A 142 3.12 -6.85 15.87
C ILE A 142 2.55 -7.66 17.04
N LYS A 143 2.54 -7.12 18.26
CA LYS A 143 1.94 -7.80 19.42
C LYS A 143 0.44 -8.04 19.24
N LEU A 144 -0.26 -7.07 18.65
CA LEU A 144 -1.71 -7.15 18.42
C LEU A 144 -2.09 -8.13 17.32
N LYS A 145 -1.37 -8.12 16.19
CA LYS A 145 -1.65 -9.00 15.03
C LYS A 145 -0.35 -9.51 14.38
N PRO A 146 0.33 -10.50 14.99
CA PRO A 146 1.64 -10.98 14.53
C PRO A 146 1.63 -11.73 13.19
N ASN A 147 0.44 -12.08 12.69
CA ASN A 147 0.22 -12.75 11.41
C ASN A 147 -0.55 -11.87 10.41
N SER A 148 -0.69 -10.57 10.67
CA SER A 148 -1.25 -9.66 9.66
C SER A 148 -0.20 -9.40 8.58
N GLY A 149 -0.52 -9.75 7.33
CA GLY A 149 0.37 -9.53 6.18
C GLY A 149 0.81 -8.07 6.06
N LEU A 150 -0.10 -7.13 6.28
CA LEU A 150 0.21 -5.69 6.28
C LEU A 150 1.18 -5.31 7.41
N VAL A 151 0.93 -5.76 8.64
CA VAL A 151 1.80 -5.46 9.79
C VAL A 151 3.21 -6.00 9.55
N LEU A 152 3.32 -7.24 9.07
CA LEU A 152 4.60 -7.86 8.73
C LEU A 152 5.34 -7.12 7.61
N LYS A 153 4.61 -6.60 6.61
CA LYS A 153 5.20 -5.76 5.55
C LYS A 153 5.82 -4.48 6.12
N MET A 154 5.10 -3.78 6.99
CA MET A 154 5.61 -2.55 7.61
C MET A 154 6.84 -2.84 8.48
N TYR A 155 6.83 -3.97 9.20
CA TYR A 155 7.99 -4.47 9.94
C TYR A 155 9.19 -4.74 9.03
N ALA A 156 8.98 -5.43 7.91
CA ALA A 156 10.02 -5.69 6.92
C ALA A 156 10.61 -4.39 6.37
N GLY A 157 9.75 -3.41 6.02
CA GLY A 157 10.16 -2.08 5.59
C GLY A 157 11.03 -1.37 6.64
N LYS A 158 10.59 -1.32 7.90
CA LYS A 158 11.40 -0.74 8.99
C LYS A 158 12.77 -1.40 9.08
N LYS A 159 12.83 -2.73 9.03
CA LYS A 159 14.08 -3.49 9.12
C LYS A 159 15.02 -3.23 7.95
N TYR A 160 14.49 -3.06 6.75
CA TYR A 160 15.30 -2.79 5.56
C TYR A 160 15.79 -1.33 5.46
N PHE A 161 14.93 -0.35 5.75
CA PHE A 161 15.26 1.07 5.52
C PHE A 161 15.95 1.75 6.72
N THR A 162 15.92 1.16 7.91
CA THR A 162 16.66 1.67 9.07
C THR A 162 18.12 1.25 8.97
N PRO A 163 19.11 2.11 9.29
CA PRO A 163 20.51 1.68 9.36
C PRO A 163 20.73 0.64 10.48
N GLU A 164 21.70 -0.26 10.30
CA GLU A 164 21.97 -1.37 11.24
C GLU A 164 22.23 -0.88 12.67
N MET A 165 23.02 0.19 12.84
CA MET A 165 23.31 0.79 14.15
C MET A 165 22.05 1.29 14.90
N TRP A 166 20.94 1.47 14.17
CA TRP A 166 19.64 1.89 14.69
C TRP A 166 18.60 0.76 14.70
N GLY A 167 19.04 -0.49 14.54
CA GLY A 167 18.20 -1.70 14.63
C GLY A 167 17.63 -2.20 13.30
N GLY A 168 18.11 -1.67 12.18
CA GLY A 168 17.92 -2.27 10.86
C GLY A 168 18.59 -3.63 10.73
N ASP A 169 18.04 -4.48 9.87
CA ASP A 169 18.52 -5.84 9.62
C ASP A 169 17.93 -6.33 8.30
N LYS A 170 18.77 -6.48 7.27
CA LYS A 170 18.31 -6.86 5.91
C LYS A 170 17.86 -8.31 5.84
N GLU A 171 18.52 -9.22 6.57
CA GLU A 171 18.17 -10.64 6.59
C GLU A 171 16.79 -10.82 7.25
N GLU A 172 16.56 -10.13 8.37
CA GLU A 172 15.27 -10.10 9.04
C GLU A 172 14.19 -9.44 8.18
N ALA A 173 14.54 -8.39 7.43
CA ALA A 173 13.61 -7.79 6.47
C ALA A 173 13.17 -8.77 5.39
N ALA A 174 14.10 -9.53 4.79
CA ALA A 174 13.78 -10.56 3.80
C ALA A 174 12.85 -11.63 4.38
N LYS A 175 13.14 -12.13 5.59
CA LYS A 175 12.29 -13.09 6.32
C LYS A 175 10.89 -12.53 6.56
N ALA A 176 10.79 -11.27 6.97
CA ALA A 176 9.51 -10.61 7.23
C ALA A 176 8.70 -10.36 5.96
N PHE A 177 9.33 -9.94 4.85
CA PHE A 177 8.66 -9.82 3.54
C PHE A 177 8.14 -11.18 3.06
N ALA A 178 8.94 -12.24 3.17
CA ALA A 178 8.51 -13.60 2.81
C ALA A 178 7.33 -14.06 3.69
N LYS A 179 7.39 -13.83 5.00
CA LYS A 179 6.29 -14.16 5.93
C LYS A 179 5.03 -13.35 5.61
N SER A 180 5.16 -12.06 5.33
CA SER A 180 4.04 -11.19 4.91
C SER A 180 3.34 -11.76 3.66
N ASN A 181 4.11 -12.19 2.66
CA ASN A 181 3.56 -12.83 1.46
C ASN A 181 2.86 -14.16 1.74
N ALA A 182 3.44 -14.99 2.61
CA ALA A 182 2.77 -16.23 3.01
C ALA A 182 1.42 -15.98 3.71
N GLU A 183 1.28 -14.89 4.48
CA GLU A 183 -0.01 -14.51 5.07
C GLU A 183 -1.00 -13.96 4.03
N PHE A 184 -0.53 -13.19 3.04
CA PHE A 184 -1.38 -12.77 1.91
C PHE A 184 -1.86 -13.95 1.06
N GLU A 185 -1.01 -14.94 0.81
CA GLU A 185 -1.34 -16.14 0.03
C GLU A 185 -2.48 -16.97 0.66
N LYS A 186 -2.63 -16.94 1.99
CA LYS A 186 -3.73 -17.64 2.69
C LYS A 186 -5.10 -17.01 2.46
N ILE A 187 -5.16 -15.70 2.19
CA ILE A 187 -6.41 -14.94 2.08
C ILE A 187 -6.76 -14.53 0.64
N GLY A 188 -5.80 -14.66 -0.29
CA GLY A 188 -5.94 -14.27 -1.69
C GLY A 188 -4.98 -13.14 -2.08
N VAL A 189 -4.30 -13.32 -3.22
CA VAL A 189 -3.27 -12.41 -3.73
C VAL A 189 -3.76 -11.49 -4.85
N GLU A 190 -4.98 -11.72 -5.34
CA GLU A 190 -5.59 -10.98 -6.44
C GLU A 190 -5.70 -9.49 -6.10
N ASP A 191 -5.35 -8.60 -7.02
CA ASP A 191 -5.41 -7.15 -6.78
C ASP A 191 -4.68 -6.68 -5.50
N ASN A 192 -3.67 -7.40 -5.03
CA ASN A 192 -2.90 -7.04 -3.83
C ASN A 192 -1.55 -6.42 -4.20
N TRP A 193 -1.50 -5.09 -4.28
CA TRP A 193 -0.27 -4.40 -4.64
C TRP A 193 0.83 -4.54 -3.59
N MET A 194 0.46 -4.69 -2.31
CA MET A 194 1.43 -4.88 -1.23
C MET A 194 2.16 -6.22 -1.35
N TYR A 195 1.48 -7.26 -1.85
CA TYR A 195 2.08 -8.56 -2.16
C TYR A 195 3.10 -8.45 -3.30
N LEU A 196 2.78 -7.75 -4.40
CA LEU A 196 3.72 -7.49 -5.48
C LEU A 196 4.92 -6.64 -5.02
N ASP A 197 4.68 -5.62 -4.20
CA ASP A 197 5.74 -4.79 -3.63
C ASP A 197 6.67 -5.60 -2.72
N ASN A 198 6.15 -6.54 -1.93
CA ASN A 198 6.97 -7.46 -1.15
C ASN A 198 7.88 -8.33 -2.04
N LEU A 199 7.36 -8.86 -3.16
CA LEU A 199 8.18 -9.65 -4.10
C LEU A 199 9.29 -8.79 -4.71
N ALA A 200 8.99 -7.54 -5.07
CA ALA A 200 9.97 -6.62 -5.61
C ALA A 200 11.10 -6.35 -4.59
N TRP A 201 10.76 -5.95 -3.36
CA TRP A 201 11.74 -5.70 -2.30
C TRP A 201 12.51 -6.95 -1.87
N LEU A 202 11.85 -8.12 -1.81
CA LEU A 202 12.52 -9.37 -1.48
C LEU A 202 13.63 -9.69 -2.50
N GLY A 203 13.34 -9.55 -3.80
CA GLY A 203 14.37 -9.73 -4.83
C GLY A 203 15.47 -8.68 -4.75
N VAL A 204 15.15 -7.43 -4.38
CA VAL A 204 16.18 -6.38 -4.17
C VAL A 204 17.14 -6.79 -3.06
N ILE A 205 16.62 -7.29 -1.93
CA ILE A 205 17.45 -7.75 -0.80
C ILE A 205 18.29 -8.95 -1.23
N GLN A 206 17.70 -9.95 -1.88
CA GLN A 206 18.41 -11.14 -2.36
C GLN A 206 19.58 -10.78 -3.29
N LYS A 207 19.38 -9.82 -4.20
CA LYS A 207 20.45 -9.31 -5.08
C LYS A 207 21.56 -8.65 -4.25
N GLN A 208 21.22 -7.82 -3.28
CA GLN A 208 22.19 -7.15 -2.41
C GLN A 208 23.00 -8.13 -1.55
N GLU A 209 22.42 -9.27 -1.20
CA GLU A 209 23.07 -10.36 -0.46
C GLU A 209 23.93 -11.27 -1.38
N GLY A 210 24.09 -10.93 -2.65
CA GLY A 210 24.90 -11.69 -3.59
C GLY A 210 24.21 -12.90 -4.22
N ASN A 211 22.87 -12.95 -4.17
CA ASN A 211 22.06 -14.03 -4.74
C ASN A 211 21.23 -13.55 -5.96
N PRO A 212 21.85 -13.13 -7.08
CA PRO A 212 21.13 -12.58 -8.24
C PRO A 212 20.19 -13.58 -8.91
N GLU A 213 20.52 -14.88 -8.91
CA GLU A 213 19.63 -15.92 -9.45
C GLU A 213 18.34 -16.06 -8.63
N LEU A 214 18.46 -15.96 -7.30
CA LEU A 214 17.30 -15.99 -6.41
C LEU A 214 16.44 -14.72 -6.58
N ALA A 215 17.09 -13.55 -6.73
CA ALA A 215 16.41 -12.30 -7.04
C ALA A 215 15.63 -12.39 -8.36
N LYS A 216 16.26 -12.95 -9.41
CA LYS A 216 15.63 -13.19 -10.70
C LYS A 216 14.40 -14.06 -10.57
N ALA A 217 14.50 -15.22 -9.92
CA ALA A 217 13.37 -16.12 -9.71
C ALA A 217 12.22 -15.45 -8.95
N THR A 218 12.51 -14.66 -7.92
CA THR A 218 11.51 -13.89 -7.16
C THR A 218 10.79 -12.87 -8.04
N TRP A 219 11.53 -12.16 -8.89
CA TRP A 219 10.96 -11.17 -9.81
C TRP A 219 10.21 -11.80 -10.98
N GLU A 220 10.66 -12.94 -11.49
CA GLU A 220 9.92 -13.74 -12.48
C GLU A 220 8.59 -14.23 -11.91
N LYS A 221 8.52 -14.62 -10.62
CA LYS A 221 7.24 -14.90 -9.94
C LYS A 221 6.30 -13.68 -9.97
N ALA A 222 6.83 -12.48 -9.73
CA ALA A 222 6.02 -11.26 -9.76
C ALA A 222 5.47 -10.96 -11.17
N ILE A 223 6.28 -11.14 -12.22
CA ILE A 223 5.87 -10.92 -13.62
C ILE A 223 4.95 -12.03 -14.15
N ALA A 224 5.09 -13.26 -13.65
CA ALA A 224 4.16 -14.34 -13.98
C ALA A 224 2.74 -14.08 -13.45
N LEU A 225 2.64 -13.41 -12.30
CA LEU A 225 1.36 -12.95 -11.74
C LEU A 225 0.85 -11.69 -12.46
N GLU A 226 1.75 -10.75 -12.73
CA GLU A 226 1.40 -9.47 -13.33
C GLU A 226 2.47 -8.98 -14.31
N PRO A 227 2.30 -9.27 -15.61
CA PRO A 227 3.24 -8.85 -16.65
C PRO A 227 3.42 -7.34 -16.76
N ASP A 228 2.39 -6.56 -16.41
CA ASP A 228 2.41 -5.10 -16.51
C ASP A 228 2.99 -4.40 -15.26
N PHE A 229 3.56 -5.16 -14.30
CA PHE A 229 4.23 -4.58 -13.15
C PHE A 229 5.54 -3.89 -13.57
N LEU A 230 5.46 -2.59 -13.87
CA LEU A 230 6.51 -1.83 -14.55
C LEU A 230 7.81 -1.76 -13.74
N TRP A 231 7.73 -1.68 -12.42
CA TRP A 231 8.94 -1.60 -11.59
C TRP A 231 9.83 -2.81 -11.79
N VAL A 232 9.24 -4.01 -11.79
CA VAL A 232 9.98 -5.25 -11.98
C VAL A 232 10.34 -5.45 -13.46
N SER A 233 9.37 -5.31 -14.37
CA SER A 233 9.57 -5.65 -15.79
C SER A 233 10.46 -4.68 -16.55
N LYS A 234 10.46 -3.39 -16.17
CA LYS A 234 11.25 -2.33 -16.85
C LYS A 234 12.39 -1.79 -16.00
N GLY A 235 12.45 -2.12 -14.71
CA GLY A 235 13.48 -1.65 -13.79
C GLY A 235 14.35 -2.78 -13.26
N LEU A 236 13.80 -3.62 -12.38
CA LEU A 236 14.58 -4.58 -11.60
C LEU A 236 15.15 -5.73 -12.44
N LEU A 237 14.34 -6.39 -13.27
CA LEU A 237 14.80 -7.51 -14.12
C LEU A 237 15.86 -7.08 -15.15
N PRO A 238 15.65 -6.02 -15.95
CA PRO A 238 16.69 -5.54 -16.87
C PRO A 238 17.98 -5.12 -16.15
N GLY A 239 17.90 -4.68 -14.89
CA GLY A 239 19.06 -4.31 -14.09
C GLY A 239 19.83 -5.48 -13.46
N LEU A 240 19.54 -6.73 -13.83
CA LEU A 240 20.35 -7.91 -13.48
C LEU A 240 21.43 -8.22 -14.52
N GLU A 241 21.22 -7.77 -15.77
CA GLU A 241 22.13 -8.01 -16.89
C GLU A 241 23.37 -7.10 -16.86
#